data_AF-A0A7X3UQI9-F1
#
_entry.id   AF-A0A7X3UQI9-F1
#
_cell.length_a   1.000
_cell.length_b   1.000
_cell.length_c   1.000
_cell.angle_alpha   90.00
_cell.angle_beta   90.00
_cell.angle_gamma   90.00
#
_symmetry.space_group_name_H-M   'P 1'
#
loop_
_entity.id
_entity.type
_entity.pdbx_description
1 polymer ?
#
loop_
_entity_poly.entity_id
_entity_poly.type
_entity_poly.pdbx_seq_one_letter_code
_entity_poly.pdbx_strand_id
1 'polypeptide(L)' 'MAEITLNIPDPIHDRIKRRAEQTKNSDIGIIIATLALTFGAAFYDHTKWLQNLDGVDDKSKPW' A
#
# COMPACT_ATOMS: atom_id res chain seq x y z
N MET A 1 -5.85 -13.22 -10.11
CA MET A 1 -5.29 -11.85 -10.06
C MET A 1 -6.48 -10.91 -10.01
N ALA A 2 -6.58 -10.06 -9.00
CA ALA A 2 -7.64 -9.04 -8.98
C ALA A 2 -7.29 -7.97 -10.01
N GLU A 3 -8.20 -7.71 -10.94
CA GLU A 3 -8.05 -6.67 -11.95
C GLU A 3 -8.84 -5.43 -11.50
N ILE A 4 -8.21 -4.27 -11.55
CA ILE A 4 -8.78 -3.01 -11.08
C ILE A 4 -8.59 -1.98 -12.19
N THR A 5 -9.68 -1.36 -12.62
CA THR A 5 -9.66 -0.24 -13.56
C THR A 5 -9.66 1.08 -12.80
N LEU A 6 -8.69 1.95 -13.08
CA LEU A 6 -8.55 3.25 -12.43
C LEU A 6 -8.58 4.35 -13.50
N ASN A 7 -9.41 5.37 -13.30
CA ASN A 7 -9.37 6.60 -14.08
C ASN A 7 -8.46 7.60 -13.37
N ILE A 8 -7.28 7.83 -13.94
CA ILE A 8 -6.27 8.74 -13.38
C ILE A 8 -6.27 10.03 -14.22
N PRO A 9 -6.45 11.22 -13.62
CA PRO A 9 -6.33 12.48 -14.34
C PRO A 9 -4.96 12.66 -14.99
N ASP A 10 -4.92 13.22 -16.21
CA ASP A 10 -3.70 13.37 -17.02
C ASP A 10 -2.51 13.99 -16.26
N PRO A 11 -2.66 15.09 -15.48
CA PRO A 11 -1.52 15.69 -14.78
C PRO A 11 -0.87 14.77 -13.74
N ILE A 12 -1.65 13.84 -13.19
CA ILE A 12 -1.16 12.85 -12.21
C ILE A 12 -0.47 11.72 -12.96
N HIS A 13 -1.05 11.28 -14.08
CA HIS A 13 -0.48 10.24 -14.92
C HIS A 13 0.90 10.66 -15.48
N ASP A 14 1.07 11.91 -15.92
CA ASP A 14 2.36 12.43 -16.40
C ASP A 14 3.44 12.44 -15.30
N ARG A 15 3.04 12.74 -14.06
CA ARG A 15 3.95 12.65 -12.90
C ARG A 15 4.39 11.22 -12.63
N ILE A 16 3.46 10.26 -12.76
CA ILE A 16 3.75 8.83 -12.59
C ILE A 16 4.72 8.35 -13.67
N LYS A 17 4.47 8.69 -14.94
CA LYS A 17 5.36 8.37 -16.07
C LYS A 17 6.77 8.87 -15.85
N ARG A 18 6.92 10.15 -15.51
CA ARG A 18 8.23 10.72 -15.21
C ARG A 18 8.94 9.99 -14.07
N ARG A 19 8.20 9.54 -13.05
CA ARG A 19 8.79 8.79 -11.93
C ARG A 19 9.19 7.37 -12.34
N ALA A 20 8.41 6.73 -13.20
CA ALA A 20 8.71 5.43 -13.76
C ALA A 20 10.00 5.47 -14.58
N GLU A 21 10.17 6.48 -15.43
CA GLU A 21 11.40 6.73 -16.19
C GLU A 21 12.63 6.91 -15.28
N GLN A 22 12.51 7.77 -14.25
CA GLN A 22 13.60 8.04 -13.29
C GLN A 22 14.05 6.79 -12.53
N THR A 23 13.11 5.89 -12.23
CA THR A 23 13.36 4.69 -11.42
C THR A 23 13.55 3.44 -12.26
N LYS A 24 13.48 3.56 -13.60
CA LYS A 24 13.56 2.44 -14.55
C LYS A 24 12.53 1.34 -14.26
N ASN A 25 11.32 1.74 -13.85
CA ASN A 25 10.20 0.83 -13.56
C ASN A 25 9.04 1.10 -14.51
N SER A 26 8.00 0.28 -14.44
CA SER A 26 6.74 0.52 -15.14
C SER A 26 5.82 1.47 -14.35
N ASP A 27 5.00 2.24 -15.05
CA ASP A 27 3.99 3.15 -14.47
C ASP A 27 3.07 2.39 -13.50
N ILE A 28 2.62 1.20 -13.90
CA ILE A 28 1.79 0.31 -13.08
C ILE A 28 2.52 -0.10 -11.80
N GLY A 29 3.82 -0.42 -11.88
CA GLY A 29 4.64 -0.74 -10.72
C GLY A 29 4.72 0.41 -9.73
N ILE A 30 4.84 1.65 -10.23
CA ILE A 30 4.82 2.86 -9.39
C ILE A 30 3.46 3.03 -8.71
N ILE A 31 2.36 2.81 -9.43
CA ILE A 31 1.00 2.91 -8.86
C ILE A 31 0.81 1.88 -7.75
N ILE A 32 1.15 0.62 -8.00
CA ILE A 32 1.01 -0.47 -7.01
C ILE A 32 1.88 -0.20 -5.78
N ALA A 33 3.15 0.18 -5.97
CA ALA A 33 4.03 0.48 -4.85
C ALA A 33 3.51 1.67 -4.02
N THR A 34 2.98 2.70 -4.68
CA THR A 34 2.40 3.86 -3.99
C THR A 34 1.17 3.45 -3.20
N LEU A 35 0.25 2.67 -3.79
CA LEU A 35 -0.92 2.15 -3.09
C LEU A 35 -0.52 1.28 -1.89
N ALA A 36 0.50 0.43 -2.03
CA ALA A 36 1.02 -0.40 -0.95
C ALA A 36 1.65 0.43 0.17
N LEU A 37 2.33 1.54 -0.14
CA LEU A 37 2.90 2.41 0.89
C LEU A 37 1.83 3.24 1.60
N THR A 38 0.84 3.75 0.87
CA THR A 38 -0.22 4.60 1.43
C THR A 38 -1.25 3.79 2.22
N PHE A 39 -1.65 2.63 1.69
CA PHE A 39 -2.72 1.82 2.26
C PHE A 39 -2.25 0.48 2.84
N GLY A 40 -1.01 0.04 2.61
CA GLY A 40 -0.49 -1.17 3.24
C GLY A 40 -0.46 -1.06 4.76
N ALA A 41 -0.18 0.14 5.29
CA ALA A 41 -0.32 0.44 6.71
C ALA A 41 -1.78 0.54 7.17
N ALA A 42 -2.75 0.79 6.28
CA ALA A 42 -4.18 0.81 6.60
C ALA A 42 -4.83 -0.59 6.51
N PHE A 43 -4.28 -1.48 5.68
CA PHE A 43 -4.51 -2.93 5.72
C PHE A 43 -3.71 -3.62 6.83
N TYR A 44 -2.88 -2.87 7.57
CA TYR A 44 -2.27 -3.31 8.82
C TYR A 44 -3.39 -3.41 9.86
N ASP A 45 -4.05 -4.56 9.82
CA ASP A 45 -5.05 -4.96 10.78
C ASP A 45 -4.35 -5.16 12.13
N HIS A 46 -4.30 -4.10 12.93
CA HIS A 46 -3.77 -4.12 14.30
C HIS A 46 -4.42 -5.20 15.16
N THR A 47 -5.62 -5.69 14.77
CA THR A 47 -6.30 -6.81 15.43
C THR A 47 -5.66 -8.17 15.14
N LYS A 48 -4.84 -8.33 14.07
CA LYS A 48 -4.25 -9.63 13.67
C LYS A 48 -2.81 -9.84 14.14
N TRP A 49 -2.03 -8.79 14.35
CA TRP A 49 -0.61 -8.92 14.75
C TRP A 49 -0.46 -9.34 16.23
N LEU A 50 -1.31 -8.81 17.12
CA LEU A 50 -1.23 -9.09 18.56
C LEU A 50 -2.01 -10.34 19.01
N GLN A 51 -2.77 -10.96 18.10
CA GLN A 51 -3.50 -12.19 18.41
C GLN A 51 -2.68 -13.47 18.18
N ASN A 52 -1.55 -13.39 17.46
CA ASN A 52 -0.71 -14.54 17.12
C ASN A 52 0.60 -14.62 17.92
N LEU A 53 0.77 -13.76 18.92
CA LEU A 53 1.89 -13.82 19.86
C LEU A 53 1.40 -14.49 21.15
N ASP A 54 1.87 -15.71 21.42
CA ASP A 54 1.61 -16.38 22.69
C ASP A 54 2.21 -15.57 23.84
N GLY A 55 1.37 -15.20 24.83
CA GLY A 55 1.82 -14.54 26.06
C GLY A 55 1.69 -13.02 26.12
N VAL A 56 0.94 -12.37 25.23
CA VAL A 56 0.70 -10.92 25.30
C VAL A 56 -0.43 -10.61 26.30
N ASP A 57 -0.09 -9.97 27.41
CA ASP A 57 -1.05 -9.46 28.42
C ASP A 57 -2.09 -8.56 27.72
N ASP A 58 -3.36 -8.71 28.10
CA ASP A 58 -4.53 -8.10 27.44
C ASP A 58 -4.47 -6.56 27.41
N LYS A 59 -3.64 -5.97 28.27
CA LYS A 59 -3.35 -4.52 28.35
C LYS A 59 -2.37 -4.00 27.28
N SER A 60 -1.72 -4.90 26.55
CA SER A 60 -0.77 -4.55 25.47
C SER A 60 -1.45 -4.48 24.09
N LYS A 61 -2.74 -4.85 24.01
CA LYS A 61 -3.51 -4.74 22.79
C LYS A 61 -4.00 -3.29 22.67
N PRO A 62 -3.74 -2.59 21.55
CA PRO A 62 -4.41 -1.34 21.29
C PRO A 62 -5.90 -1.70 21.19
N TRP A 63 -6.71 -1.02 21.98
CA TRP A 63 -8.17 -1.03 21.89
C TRP A 63 -8.68 -0.95 20.45
#